data_AF-A0A645C979-F1
#
_entry.id   AF-A0A645C979-F1
#
_cell.length_a   1.000
_cell.length_b   1.000
_cell.length_c   1.000
_cell.angle_alpha   90.00
_cell.angle_beta   90.00
_cell.angle_gamma   90.00
#
_symmetry.space_group_name_H-M   'P 1'
#
loop_
_entity.id
_entity.type
_entity.pdbx_description
1 polymer ?
#
loop_
_entity_poly.entity_id
_entity_poly.type
_entity_poly.pdbx_seq_one_letter_code
_entity_poly.pdbx_strand_id
1 'polypeptide(L)'
;MKKSKHTEREMVTAIQKLESGVVADQVAREYGISRATLYNWKSKYSGMEVNQISRLKELEDENRRLKQMYADLALDNKILKDVIEKKL
;
A
#
# COMPACT_ATOMS: atom_id res chain seq x y z
N MET A 1 1.22 11.55 -1.77
CA MET A 1 -0.22 11.48 -1.39
C MET A 1 -0.35 11.95 0.05
N LYS A 2 -1.33 12.81 0.39
CA LYS A 2 -1.58 13.16 1.80
C LYS A 2 -1.86 11.86 2.57
N LYS A 3 -1.24 11.70 3.75
CA LYS A 3 -1.54 10.55 4.62
C LYS A 3 -3.04 10.58 4.94
N SER A 4 -3.74 9.50 4.60
CA SER A 4 -5.14 9.33 4.97
C SER A 4 -5.26 9.39 6.49
N LYS A 5 -6.34 10.01 7.00
CA LYS A 5 -6.68 9.97 8.43
C LYS A 5 -7.11 8.56 8.88
N HIS A 6 -7.56 7.73 7.94
CA HIS A 6 -7.95 6.35 8.17
C HIS A 6 -6.86 5.39 7.70
N THR A 7 -6.65 4.35 8.48
CA THR A 7 -5.84 3.20 8.12
C THR A 7 -6.54 2.35 7.06
N GLU A 8 -5.78 1.63 6.24
CA GLU A 8 -6.37 0.74 5.22
C GLU A 8 -7.19 -0.40 5.83
N ARG A 9 -6.87 -0.81 7.06
CA ARG A 9 -7.68 -1.78 7.81
C ARG A 9 -9.07 -1.22 8.10
N GLU A 10 -9.16 0.01 8.61
CA GLU A 10 -10.44 0.69 8.84
C GLU A 10 -11.23 0.85 7.55
N MET A 11 -10.56 1.16 6.43
CA MET A 11 -11.20 1.27 5.12
C MET A 11 -11.82 -0.06 4.68
N VAL A 12 -11.09 -1.18 4.79
CA VAL A 12 -11.63 -2.50 4.44
C VAL A 12 -12.74 -2.94 5.38
N THR A 13 -12.62 -2.69 6.69
CA THR A 13 -13.72 -3.00 7.62
C THR A 13 -14.98 -2.21 7.28
N ALA A 14 -14.86 -0.94 6.88
CA ALA A 14 -15.99 -0.15 6.39
C ALA A 14 -16.61 -0.75 5.11
N ILE A 15 -15.78 -1.22 4.17
CA ILE A 15 -16.25 -1.88 2.94
C ILE A 15 -16.95 -3.20 3.25
N GLN A 16 -16.40 -4.03 4.15
CA GLN A 16 -17.00 -5.30 4.56
C GLN A 16 -18.38 -5.09 5.18
N LYS A 17 -18.56 -4.05 6.02
CA LYS A 17 -19.88 -3.67 6.55
C LYS A 17 -20.85 -3.28 5.43
N LEU A 18 -20.38 -2.50 4.45
CA LEU A 18 -21.20 -2.13 3.29
C LEU A 18 -21.58 -3.36 2.45
N GLU A 19 -20.64 -4.30 2.23
CA GLU A 19 -20.87 -5.54 1.47
C GLU A 19 -21.74 -6.55 2.23
N SER A 20 -21.73 -6.54 3.57
CA SER A 20 -22.64 -7.32 4.41
C SER A 20 -24.06 -6.73 4.49
N GLY A 21 -24.35 -5.65 3.74
CA GLY A 21 -25.69 -5.06 3.62
C GLY A 21 -25.99 -3.92 4.59
N VAL A 22 -25.00 -3.40 5.35
CA VAL A 22 -25.22 -2.20 6.17
C VAL A 22 -25.43 -0.99 5.28
N VAL A 23 -26.40 -0.15 5.63
CA VAL A 23 -26.75 1.05 4.84
C VAL A 23 -25.54 1.99 4.74
N ALA A 24 -25.21 2.40 3.52
CA ALA A 24 -24.03 3.24 3.23
C ALA A 24 -23.96 4.53 4.08
N ASP A 25 -25.10 5.13 4.42
CA ASP A 25 -25.16 6.29 5.32
C ASP A 25 -24.69 6.01 6.74
N GLN A 26 -25.04 4.83 7.25
CA GLN A 26 -24.67 4.44 8.60
C GLN A 26 -23.16 4.21 8.66
N VAL A 27 -22.61 3.49 7.68
CA VAL A 27 -21.17 3.28 7.56
C VAL A 27 -20.44 4.61 7.39
N ALA A 28 -20.90 5.48 6.49
CA ALA A 28 -20.29 6.77 6.26
C ALA A 28 -20.25 7.64 7.53
N ARG A 29 -21.35 7.67 8.30
CA ARG A 29 -21.41 8.38 9.59
C ARG A 29 -20.50 7.77 10.65
N GLU A 30 -20.47 6.45 10.76
CA GLU A 30 -19.62 5.74 11.75
C GLU A 30 -18.14 6.10 11.59
N TYR A 31 -17.67 6.17 10.34
CA TYR A 31 -16.28 6.49 10.03
C TYR A 31 -16.02 7.99 9.81
N GLY A 32 -17.05 8.85 9.95
CA GLY A 32 -16.91 10.29 9.75
C GLY A 32 -16.53 10.72 8.33
N ILE A 33 -16.98 9.96 7.33
CA ILE A 33 -16.68 10.17 5.90
C ILE A 33 -17.95 10.44 5.09
N SER A 34 -17.77 10.87 3.84
CA SER A 34 -18.88 10.96 2.89
C SER A 34 -19.18 9.61 2.24
N ARG A 35 -20.41 9.40 1.72
CA ARG A 35 -20.73 8.22 0.90
C ARG A 35 -19.79 8.08 -0.30
N ALA A 36 -19.45 9.20 -0.95
CA ALA A 36 -18.54 9.20 -2.09
C ALA A 36 -17.15 8.64 -1.70
N THR A 37 -16.64 9.02 -0.52
CA THR A 37 -15.39 8.47 0.03
C THR A 37 -15.50 6.97 0.26
N LEU A 38 -16.61 6.49 0.82
CA LEU A 38 -16.85 5.07 1.07
C LEU A 38 -16.86 4.26 -0.24
N TYR A 39 -17.54 4.75 -1.29
CA TYR A 39 -17.53 4.09 -2.60
C TYR A 39 -16.16 4.16 -3.30
N ASN A 40 -15.39 5.23 -3.11
CA ASN A 40 -14.00 5.30 -3.58
C ASN A 40 -13.10 4.29 -2.87
N TRP A 41 -13.32 4.02 -1.58
CA TRP A 41 -12.63 2.94 -0.89
C TRP A 41 -13.06 1.59 -1.45
N LYS A 42 -14.37 1.39 -1.66
CA LYS A 42 -14.90 0.17 -2.28
C LYS A 42 -14.27 -0.09 -3.66
N SER A 43 -14.17 0.91 -4.54
CA SER A 43 -13.57 0.70 -5.87
C SER A 43 -12.09 0.33 -5.81
N LYS A 44 -11.36 0.77 -4.77
CA LYS A 44 -9.92 0.50 -4.60
C LYS A 44 -9.62 -0.81 -3.87
N TYR A 45 -10.45 -1.20 -2.91
CA TYR A 45 -10.16 -2.29 -1.97
C TYR A 45 -11.25 -3.38 -1.92
N SER A 46 -12.33 -3.30 -2.71
CA SER A 46 -13.35 -4.36 -2.77
C SER A 46 -12.74 -5.67 -3.26
N GLY A 47 -13.20 -6.78 -2.67
CA GLY A 47 -12.64 -8.10 -2.90
C GLY A 47 -11.31 -8.37 -2.19
N MET A 48 -10.74 -7.39 -1.46
CA MET A 48 -9.57 -7.60 -0.61
C MET A 48 -9.99 -7.90 0.83
N GLU A 49 -9.42 -8.97 1.40
CA GLU A 49 -9.50 -9.23 2.83
C GLU A 49 -8.46 -8.41 3.62
N VAL A 50 -8.73 -8.18 4.91
CA VAL A 50 -7.84 -7.42 5.81
C VAL A 50 -6.42 -8.05 5.93
N ASN A 51 -6.35 -9.38 5.84
CA ASN A 51 -5.10 -10.14 5.83
C ASN A 51 -4.28 -9.87 4.54
N GLN A 52 -4.94 -9.74 3.38
CA GLN A 52 -4.32 -9.47 2.09
C GLN A 52 -3.73 -8.06 2.05
N ILE A 53 -4.37 -7.07 2.69
CA ILE A 53 -3.79 -5.73 2.83
C ILE A 53 -2.54 -5.73 3.69
N SER A 54 -2.56 -6.46 4.82
CA SER A 54 -1.39 -6.55 5.69
C SER A 54 -0.22 -7.20 4.94
N ARG A 55 -0.50 -8.27 4.19
CA ARG A 55 0.49 -8.94 3.35
C ARG A 55 1.00 -8.05 2.21
N LEU A 56 0.13 -7.26 1.58
CA LEU A 56 0.52 -6.34 0.52
C LEU A 56 1.52 -5.30 1.02
N LYS A 57 1.29 -4.70 2.21
CA LYS A 57 2.24 -3.75 2.81
C LYS A 57 3.59 -4.36 3.11
N GLU A 58 3.59 -5.57 3.67
CA GLU A 58 4.84 -6.29 3.94
C GLU A 58 5.64 -6.49 2.65
N LEU A 59 4.97 -6.92 1.58
CA LEU A 59 5.59 -7.10 0.27
C LEU A 59 6.06 -5.78 -0.34
N GLU A 60 5.33 -4.68 -0.20
CA GLU A 60 5.76 -3.35 -0.64
C GLU A 60 7.00 -2.88 0.11
N ASP A 61 7.06 -3.07 1.43
CA ASP A 61 8.20 -2.72 2.27
C ASP A 61 9.43 -3.59 1.99
N GLU A 62 9.23 -4.89 1.76
CA GLU A 62 10.28 -5.81 1.35
C GLU A 62 10.82 -5.46 -0.03
N ASN A 63 9.94 -5.21 -1.00
CA ASN A 63 10.33 -4.79 -2.35
C ASN A 63 11.11 -3.46 -2.33
N ARG A 64 10.70 -2.49 -1.49
CA ARG A 64 11.46 -1.24 -1.31
C ARG A 64 12.88 -1.54 -0.81
N ARG A 65 13.03 -2.41 0.19
CA ARG A 65 14.34 -2.78 0.75
C ARG A 65 15.20 -3.51 -0.27
N LEU A 66 14.63 -4.46 -1.02
CA LEU A 66 15.32 -5.19 -2.07
C LEU A 66 15.80 -4.26 -3.19
N LYS A 67 14.97 -3.31 -3.62
CA LYS A 67 15.35 -2.31 -4.63
C LYS A 67 16.51 -1.43 -4.16
N GLN A 68 16.49 -0.99 -2.90
CA GLN A 68 17.58 -0.20 -2.34
C GLN A 68 18.89 -1.00 -2.33
N MET A 69 18.85 -2.22 -1.78
CA MET A 69 20.02 -3.10 -1.72
C MET A 69 20.59 -3.40 -3.11
N TYR A 70 19.71 -3.64 -4.10
CA TYR A 70 20.15 -3.83 -5.48
C TYR A 70 20.80 -2.58 -6.07
N ALA A 71 20.24 -1.39 -5.83
CA ALA A 71 20.80 -0.14 -6.31
C ALA A 71 22.20 0.12 -5.73
N ASP A 72 22.36 -0.12 -4.43
CA ASP A 72 23.66 0.03 -3.75
C ASP A 72 24.69 -0.95 -4.34
N LEU A 73 24.34 -2.23 -4.46
CA LEU A 73 25.21 -3.25 -5.08
C LEU A 73 25.55 -2.94 -6.54
N ALA A 74 24.59 -2.45 -7.31
CA ALA A 74 24.81 -2.08 -8.71
C ALA A 74 25.77 -0.90 -8.84
N LEU A 75 25.67 0.08 -7.92
CA LEU A 75 26.58 1.22 -7.86
C LEU A 75 28.00 0.78 -7.51
N ASP A 76 28.16 -0.06 -6.48
CA ASP A 76 29.46 -0.62 -6.08
C ASP A 76 30.08 -1.42 -7.23
N ASN A 77 29.30 -2.27 -7.90
CA ASN A 77 29.78 -3.05 -9.04
C ASN A 77 30.30 -2.16 -10.17
N LYS A 78 29.59 -1.07 -10.46
CA LYS A 78 30.01 -0.10 -11.48
C LYS A 78 31.33 0.57 -11.10
N ILE A 79 31.45 1.06 -9.86
CA ILE A 79 32.67 1.69 -9.35
C ILE A 79 33.86 0.73 -9.44
N LEU A 80 33.67 -0.54 -9.04
CA LEU A 80 34.73 -1.55 -9.08
C LEU A 80 35.18 -1.84 -10.51
N LYS A 81 34.26 -1.93 -11.48
CA LYS A 81 34.59 -2.10 -12.89
C LYS A 81 35.36 -0.90 -13.43
N ASP A 82 34.90 0.32 -13.17
CA ASP A 82 35.58 1.55 -13.60
C ASP A 82 37.02 1.63 -13.05
N VAL A 83 37.25 1.18 -11.81
CA VAL A 83 38.59 1.14 -11.19
C VAL A 83 39.48 0.07 -11.85
N ILE A 84 38.94 -1.09 -12.19
CA ILE A 84 39.68 -2.15 -12.89
C ILE A 84 40.06 -1.70 -14.30
N GLU A 85 39.12 -1.12 -15.04
CA GLU A 85 39.36 -0.62 -16.40
C GLU A 85 40.42 0.49 -16.43
N LYS A 86 40.45 1.38 -15.44
CA LYS A 86 41.49 2.43 -15.35
C LYS A 86 42.88 1.92 -14.98
N LYS A 87 43.00 0.69 -14.47
CA LYS A 87 44.28 0.08 -14.07
C LYS A 87 44.90 -0.78 -15.18
N LEU A 88 44.14 -1.10 -16.23
CA LEU A 88 44.59 -1.81 -17.43
C LEU A 88 45.01 -0.80 -18.51
#